data_AF-A0A1A6BHT4-F1
#
_entry.id   AF-A0A1A6BHT4-F1
#
_cell.length_a   1.000
_cell.length_b   1.000
_cell.length_c   1.000
_cell.angle_alpha   90.00
_cell.angle_beta   90.00
_cell.angle_gamma   90.00
#
_symmetry.space_group_name_H-M   'P 1'
#
loop_
_entity.id
_entity.type
_entity.pdbx_description
1 polymer ?
#
loop_
_entity_poly.entity_id
_entity_poly.type
_entity_poly.pdbx_seq_one_letter_code
_entity_poly.pdbx_strand_id
1 'polypeptide(L)'
;METTDSGLAAIREQITGKRVVAVERKGEKLVLDDGTVLWLYMSDSDCCASARGTWVIQPDALQAIITDVQVTPDEERSGYDGDGTTNFAVVKILHNQNPIALADCYANDGNGGYYFSVLSLNVLVPGSDDSLDVDVVSA
;
A
#
# COMPACT_ATOMS: atom_id res chain seq x y z
N MET A 1 -1.43 -13.16 6.42
CA MET A 1 -0.37 -13.07 5.40
C MET A 1 0.76 -12.25 6.00
N GLU A 2 1.94 -12.85 6.24
CA GLU A 2 3.13 -12.09 6.65
C GLU A 2 3.65 -11.37 5.41
N THR A 3 3.50 -10.05 5.37
CA THR A 3 4.31 -9.22 4.48
C THR A 3 5.77 -9.64 4.69
N THR A 4 6.45 -10.14 3.66
CA THR A 4 7.83 -10.62 3.88
C THR A 4 8.68 -9.43 4.33
N ASP A 5 9.19 -9.49 5.57
CA ASP A 5 9.97 -8.40 6.18
C ASP A 5 11.11 -7.92 5.27
N SER A 6 11.66 -8.80 4.42
CA SER A 6 12.68 -8.49 3.42
C SER A 6 12.19 -7.56 2.31
N GLY A 7 10.96 -7.72 1.82
CA GLY A 7 10.41 -6.89 0.76
C GLY A 7 10.14 -5.46 1.24
N LEU A 8 9.53 -5.34 2.42
CA LEU A 8 9.28 -4.02 3.03
C LEU A 8 10.59 -3.31 3.41
N ALA A 9 11.62 -4.05 3.83
CA ALA A 9 12.95 -3.49 4.06
C ALA A 9 13.59 -2.91 2.79
N ALA A 10 13.46 -3.59 1.64
CA ALA A 10 13.94 -3.07 0.36
C ALA A 10 13.19 -1.80 -0.07
N ILE A 11 11.85 -1.78 0.10
CA ILE A 11 11.06 -0.56 -0.13
C ILE A 11 11.55 0.58 0.76
N ARG A 12 11.74 0.32 2.06
CA ARG A 12 12.22 1.32 3.02
C ARG A 12 13.56 1.89 2.60
N GLU A 13 14.51 1.06 2.20
CA GLU A 13 15.81 1.51 1.68
C GLU A 13 15.64 2.39 0.43
N GLN A 14 14.77 1.99 -0.49
CA GLN A 14 14.55 2.70 -1.75
C GLN A 14 13.92 4.09 -1.57
N ILE A 15 13.07 4.31 -0.56
CA ILE A 15 12.27 5.56 -0.45
C ILE A 15 12.75 6.51 0.64
N THR A 16 13.57 6.05 1.59
CA THR A 16 14.06 6.87 2.70
C THR A 16 14.89 8.05 2.20
N GLY A 17 14.66 9.24 2.75
CA GLY A 17 15.34 10.49 2.37
C GLY A 17 14.69 11.24 1.20
N LYS A 18 13.75 10.62 0.48
CA LYS A 18 12.98 11.27 -0.59
C LYS A 18 11.81 12.05 -0.03
N ARG A 19 11.25 12.98 -0.82
CA ARG A 19 10.10 13.80 -0.40
C ARG A 19 8.84 13.42 -1.13
N VAL A 20 7.71 13.42 -0.43
CA VAL A 20 6.39 13.31 -1.05
C VAL A 20 6.05 14.63 -1.75
N VAL A 21 5.74 14.59 -3.05
CA VAL A 21 5.44 15.81 -3.83
C VAL A 21 4.04 15.86 -4.42
N ALA A 22 3.40 14.70 -4.63
CA ALA A 22 2.05 14.66 -5.15
C ALA A 22 1.32 13.36 -4.79
N VAL A 23 -0.01 13.43 -4.86
CA VAL A 23 -0.91 12.28 -4.92
C VAL A 23 -1.65 12.34 -6.24
N GLU A 24 -1.61 11.27 -7.00
CA GLU A 24 -2.20 11.18 -8.33
C GLU A 24 -3.25 10.07 -8.40
N ARG A 25 -3.97 10.00 -9.54
CA ARG A 25 -4.97 8.97 -9.84
C ARG A 25 -5.95 8.74 -8.69
N LYS A 26 -6.53 9.84 -8.17
CA LYS A 26 -7.50 9.82 -7.07
C LYS A 26 -7.00 9.09 -5.80
N GLY A 27 -5.68 9.07 -5.59
CA GLY A 27 -5.07 8.45 -4.41
C GLY A 27 -4.41 7.10 -4.64
N GLU A 28 -4.46 6.52 -5.83
CA GLU A 28 -3.77 5.23 -6.08
C GLU A 28 -2.23 5.38 -6.07
N LYS A 29 -1.72 6.57 -6.44
CA LYS A 29 -0.29 6.82 -6.64
C LYS A 29 0.22 7.95 -5.75
N LEU A 30 1.25 7.69 -4.97
CA LEU A 30 2.02 8.68 -4.22
C LEU A 30 3.35 8.92 -4.95
N VAL A 31 3.62 10.16 -5.33
CA VAL A 31 4.78 10.52 -6.16
C VAL A 31 5.84 11.22 -5.31
N LEU A 32 7.10 10.82 -5.50
CA LEU A 32 8.25 11.37 -4.81
C LEU A 32 9.01 12.38 -5.68
N ASP A 33 9.89 13.17 -5.06
CA ASP A 33 10.61 14.28 -5.69
C ASP A 33 11.62 13.86 -6.77
N ASP A 34 12.10 12.62 -6.75
CA ASP A 34 12.92 12.03 -7.81
C ASP A 34 12.09 11.35 -8.93
N GLY A 35 10.76 11.45 -8.85
CA GLY A 35 9.83 10.80 -9.77
C GLY A 35 9.47 9.35 -9.42
N THR A 36 10.03 8.79 -8.34
CA THR A 36 9.60 7.47 -7.83
C THR A 36 8.11 7.47 -7.50
N VAL A 37 7.40 6.41 -7.86
CA VAL A 37 5.96 6.26 -7.62
C VAL A 37 5.70 5.07 -6.72
N LEU A 38 4.96 5.31 -5.63
CA LEU A 38 4.42 4.30 -4.74
C LEU A 38 2.97 4.05 -5.16
N TRP A 39 2.72 2.90 -5.79
CA TRP A 39 1.44 2.57 -6.39
C TRP A 39 0.77 1.43 -5.62
N LEU A 40 -0.42 1.72 -5.10
CA LEU A 40 -1.30 0.69 -4.55
C LEU A 40 -2.21 0.18 -5.67
N TYR A 41 -2.15 -1.12 -5.93
CA TYR A 41 -2.89 -1.75 -7.01
C TYR A 41 -3.23 -3.19 -6.68
N MET A 42 -4.32 -3.69 -7.29
CA MET A 42 -4.70 -5.09 -7.20
C MET A 42 -3.74 -5.88 -8.09
N SER A 43 -2.81 -6.58 -7.47
CA SER A 43 -1.73 -7.30 -8.14
C SER A 43 -2.21 -8.65 -8.66
N ASP A 44 -3.15 -9.27 -7.95
CA ASP A 44 -3.75 -10.53 -8.33
C ASP A 44 -5.19 -10.62 -7.82
N SER A 45 -6.06 -11.30 -8.59
CA SER A 45 -7.45 -11.50 -8.21
C SER A 45 -8.17 -12.49 -9.12
N ASP A 46 -9.17 -13.17 -8.55
CA ASP A 46 -10.15 -13.94 -9.31
C ASP A 46 -11.49 -13.19 -9.47
N CYS A 47 -12.03 -13.20 -10.69
CA CYS A 47 -13.37 -12.78 -11.11
C CYS A 47 -14.08 -11.69 -10.26
N CYS A 48 -14.72 -12.10 -9.15
CA CYS A 48 -15.61 -11.30 -8.31
C CYS A 48 -14.95 -10.77 -7.03
N ALA A 49 -13.68 -11.10 -6.79
CA ALA A 49 -12.89 -10.57 -5.69
C ALA A 49 -12.37 -9.17 -6.05
N SER A 50 -12.05 -8.37 -5.04
CA SER A 50 -11.51 -7.03 -5.27
C SER A 50 -10.60 -6.57 -4.15
N ALA A 51 -9.51 -5.91 -4.54
CA ALA A 51 -8.61 -5.26 -3.60
C ALA A 51 -8.33 -3.82 -4.04
N ARG A 52 -8.20 -2.91 -3.07
CA ARG A 52 -7.93 -1.48 -3.32
C ARG A 52 -7.24 -0.81 -2.15
N GLY A 53 -6.49 0.24 -2.45
CA GLY A 53 -5.91 1.15 -1.47
C GLY A 53 -5.91 2.58 -1.99
N THR A 54 -5.98 3.56 -1.10
CA THR A 54 -6.00 4.97 -1.49
C THR A 54 -5.19 5.80 -0.51
N TRP A 55 -4.17 6.48 -1.04
CA TRP A 55 -3.34 7.42 -0.32
C TRP A 55 -4.11 8.69 0.05
N VAL A 56 -3.99 9.06 1.33
CA VAL A 56 -4.40 10.34 1.90
C VAL A 56 -3.17 10.96 2.54
N ILE A 57 -2.79 12.15 2.07
CA ILE A 57 -1.69 12.94 2.65
C ILE A 57 -2.23 13.98 3.61
N GLN A 58 -1.45 14.33 4.63
CA GLN A 58 -1.77 15.52 5.41
C GLN A 58 -1.54 16.79 4.56
N PRO A 59 -2.37 17.84 4.69
CA PRO A 59 -2.26 19.03 3.85
C PRO A 59 -0.89 19.74 3.93
N ASP A 60 -0.22 19.65 5.08
CA ASP A 60 1.10 20.23 5.36
C ASP A 60 2.26 19.23 5.17
N ALA A 61 1.97 17.99 4.79
CA ALA A 61 2.96 16.94 4.57
C ALA A 61 3.60 16.97 3.17
N LEU A 62 3.13 17.82 2.26
CA LEU A 62 3.81 18.03 0.98
C LEU A 62 5.22 18.55 1.25
N GLN A 63 6.21 17.95 0.57
CA GLN A 63 7.65 18.17 0.76
C GLN A 63 8.25 17.56 2.04
N ALA A 64 7.48 16.82 2.85
CA ALA A 64 8.04 16.10 3.99
C ALA A 64 8.97 14.97 3.53
N ILE A 65 10.09 14.80 4.24
CA ILE A 65 11.08 13.76 3.96
C ILE A 65 10.63 12.42 4.54
N ILE A 66 10.64 11.36 3.76
CA ILE A 66 10.31 10.03 4.23
C ILE A 66 11.45 9.51 5.11
N THR A 67 11.11 9.08 6.31
CA THR A 67 12.04 8.42 7.23
C THR A 67 11.73 6.95 7.42
N ASP A 68 10.50 6.51 7.16
CA ASP A 68 10.09 5.12 7.31
C ASP A 68 8.78 4.83 6.55
N VAL A 69 8.53 3.54 6.32
CA VAL A 69 7.25 2.99 5.85
C VAL A 69 6.86 1.80 6.72
N GLN A 70 5.57 1.71 7.03
CA GLN A 70 5.01 0.65 7.85
C GLN A 70 3.75 0.11 7.20
N VAL A 71 3.57 -1.21 7.27
CA VAL A 71 2.32 -1.90 6.94
C VAL A 71 1.81 -2.53 8.23
N THR A 72 0.56 -2.29 8.58
CA THR A 72 -0.04 -2.84 9.80
C THR A 72 -1.37 -3.50 9.44
N PRO A 73 -1.55 -4.81 9.66
CA PRO A 73 -2.85 -5.45 9.54
C PRO A 73 -3.86 -4.83 10.51
N ASP A 74 -5.11 -4.72 10.07
CA ASP A 74 -6.22 -4.24 10.89
C ASP A 74 -7.14 -5.41 11.23
N GLU A 75 -6.74 -6.17 12.24
CA GLU A 75 -7.42 -7.39 12.69
C GLU A 75 -8.82 -7.12 13.27
N GLU A 76 -9.10 -5.89 13.71
CA GLU A 76 -10.41 -5.54 14.27
C GLU A 76 -11.46 -5.38 13.17
N ARG A 77 -11.08 -4.85 12.00
CA ARG A 77 -11.96 -4.74 10.83
C ARG A 77 -11.94 -5.99 9.94
N SER A 78 -10.90 -6.81 10.05
CA SER A 78 -10.72 -8.00 9.23
C SER A 78 -11.53 -9.18 9.76
N GLY A 79 -12.06 -10.00 8.86
CA GLY A 79 -12.74 -11.23 9.26
C GLY A 79 -13.69 -11.81 8.22
N TYR A 80 -14.29 -12.93 8.61
CA TYR A 80 -15.31 -13.64 7.84
C TYR A 80 -16.70 -13.27 8.37
N ASP A 81 -17.60 -12.84 7.50
CA ASP A 81 -18.95 -12.38 7.86
C ASP A 81 -20.07 -13.39 7.58
N GLY A 82 -19.73 -14.58 7.08
CA GLY A 82 -20.69 -15.60 6.65
C GLY A 82 -20.83 -15.71 5.13
N ASP A 83 -20.50 -14.65 4.40
CA ASP A 83 -20.57 -14.56 2.94
C ASP A 83 -19.20 -14.37 2.29
N GLY A 84 -18.15 -14.09 3.07
CA GLY A 84 -16.77 -14.03 2.57
C GLY A 84 -15.82 -13.45 3.61
N THR A 85 -14.54 -13.47 3.28
CA THR A 85 -13.47 -12.84 4.04
C THR A 85 -13.21 -11.45 3.48
N THR A 86 -13.18 -10.48 4.38
CA THR A 86 -12.69 -9.14 4.07
C THR A 86 -11.56 -8.82 5.02
N ASN A 87 -10.41 -8.44 4.47
CA ASN A 87 -9.25 -8.07 5.25
C ASN A 87 -8.84 -6.62 4.98
N PHE A 88 -8.33 -5.98 6.03
CA PHE A 88 -7.90 -4.59 6.02
C PHE A 88 -6.46 -4.47 6.52
N ALA A 89 -5.76 -3.47 6.00
CA ALA A 89 -4.45 -3.06 6.50
C ALA A 89 -4.29 -1.56 6.34
N VAL A 90 -3.31 -0.99 7.03
CA VAL A 90 -2.93 0.42 6.88
C VAL A 90 -1.47 0.50 6.48
N VAL A 91 -1.21 1.19 5.37
CA VAL A 91 0.16 1.59 5.00
C VAL A 91 0.40 3.02 5.48
N LYS A 92 1.52 3.25 6.15
CA LYS A 92 1.92 4.55 6.69
C LYS A 92 3.27 4.96 6.12
N ILE A 93 3.35 6.16 5.56
CA ILE A 93 4.61 6.84 5.26
C ILE A 93 4.88 7.81 6.41
N LEU A 94 6.07 7.74 7.00
CA LEU A 94 6.41 8.50 8.19
C LEU A 94 7.49 9.55 7.90
N HIS A 95 7.38 10.70 8.57
CA HIS A 95 8.45 11.68 8.75
C HIS A 95 8.73 11.83 10.25
N ASN A 96 9.91 11.41 10.70
CA ASN A 96 10.30 11.47 12.10
C ASN A 96 9.22 10.87 13.03
N GLN A 97 8.81 9.63 12.73
CA GLN A 97 7.76 8.87 13.42
C GLN A 97 6.32 9.42 13.27
N ASN A 98 6.11 10.58 12.63
CA ASN A 98 4.78 11.13 12.38
C ASN A 98 4.24 10.67 11.02
N PRO A 99 3.00 10.15 10.93
CA PRO A 99 2.41 9.80 9.64
C PRO A 99 2.17 11.02 8.76
N ILE A 100 2.79 11.04 7.59
CA ILE A 100 2.64 12.09 6.58
C ILE A 100 1.75 11.67 5.42
N ALA A 101 1.66 10.37 5.15
CA ALA A 101 0.68 9.77 4.26
C ALA A 101 0.17 8.45 4.85
N LEU A 102 -1.12 8.20 4.66
CA LEU A 102 -1.79 6.98 5.07
C LEU A 102 -2.52 6.38 3.87
N ALA A 103 -2.54 5.06 3.76
CA ALA A 103 -3.47 4.38 2.89
C ALA A 103 -4.26 3.36 3.70
N ASP A 104 -5.59 3.47 3.61
CA ASP A 104 -6.50 2.43 4.08
C ASP A 104 -6.65 1.40 2.96
N CYS A 105 -6.28 0.16 3.28
CA CYS A 105 -6.15 -0.93 2.33
C CYS A 105 -7.20 -2.00 2.62
N TYR A 106 -7.75 -2.56 1.55
CA TYR A 106 -8.88 -3.49 1.58
C TYR A 106 -8.64 -4.61 0.58
N ALA A 107 -8.97 -5.85 0.96
CA ALA A 107 -9.13 -6.99 0.07
C ALA A 107 -10.39 -7.77 0.46
N ASN A 108 -11.13 -8.28 -0.53
CA ASN A 108 -12.30 -9.13 -0.34
C ASN A 108 -12.27 -10.28 -1.33
N ASP A 109 -12.50 -11.48 -0.80
CA ASP A 109 -12.40 -12.76 -1.51
C ASP A 109 -13.63 -13.06 -2.39
N GLY A 110 -14.65 -12.19 -2.38
CA GLY A 110 -15.86 -12.31 -3.19
C GLY A 110 -16.68 -13.58 -2.88
N ASN A 111 -17.91 -13.60 -3.42
CA ASN A 111 -18.84 -14.74 -3.48
C ASN A 111 -18.49 -15.94 -2.55
N GLY A 112 -18.78 -15.87 -1.27
CA GLY A 112 -18.66 -17.02 -0.35
C GLY A 112 -17.24 -17.42 0.05
N GLY A 113 -16.21 -16.65 -0.30
CA GLY A 113 -14.80 -17.04 -0.14
C GLY A 113 -14.29 -18.06 -1.14
N TYR A 114 -14.91 -18.10 -2.33
CA TYR A 114 -14.48 -18.97 -3.43
C TYR A 114 -13.40 -18.37 -4.33
N TYR A 115 -13.11 -17.07 -4.19
CA TYR A 115 -12.09 -16.38 -4.97
C TYR A 115 -11.02 -15.80 -4.03
N PHE A 116 -10.08 -15.05 -4.60
CA PHE A 116 -9.06 -14.36 -3.83
C PHE A 116 -8.78 -13.01 -4.46
N SER A 117 -8.28 -12.07 -3.66
CA SER A 117 -7.68 -10.85 -4.16
C SER A 117 -6.48 -10.42 -3.32
N VAL A 118 -5.51 -9.79 -3.97
CA VAL A 118 -4.29 -9.28 -3.35
C VAL A 118 -4.09 -7.82 -3.72
N LEU A 119 -3.90 -6.98 -2.71
CA LEU A 119 -3.41 -5.62 -2.87
C LEU A 119 -1.91 -5.60 -2.59
N SER A 120 -1.14 -5.05 -3.51
CA SER A 120 0.31 -4.87 -3.35
C SER A 120 0.71 -3.39 -3.45
N LEU A 121 1.83 -3.07 -2.82
CA LEU A 121 2.52 -1.79 -2.91
C LEU A 121 3.72 -1.94 -3.84
N ASN A 122 3.60 -1.35 -5.02
CA ASN A 122 4.66 -1.34 -6.02
C ASN A 122 5.44 -0.02 -5.97
N VAL A 123 6.78 -0.10 -6.02
CA VAL A 123 7.69 1.04 -6.09
C VAL A 123 8.33 1.08 -7.47
N LEU A 124 7.90 2.05 -8.28
CA LEU A 124 8.39 2.30 -9.63
C LEU A 124 9.44 3.40 -9.60
N VAL A 125 10.66 3.10 -10.01
CA VAL A 125 11.77 4.07 -10.06
C VAL A 125 11.97 4.52 -11.51
N PRO A 126 11.99 5.83 -11.81
CA PRO A 126 12.22 6.31 -13.17
C PRO A 126 13.53 5.78 -13.77
N GLY A 127 13.44 5.22 -14.98
CA GLY A 127 14.60 4.68 -15.69
C GLY A 127 15.08 3.30 -15.22
N SER A 128 14.36 2.67 -14.29
CA SER A 128 14.55 1.26 -13.91
C SER A 128 13.51 0.39 -14.61
N ASP A 129 13.94 -0.73 -15.18
CA ASP A 129 13.03 -1.79 -15.65
C ASP A 129 12.57 -2.71 -14.50
N ASP A 130 13.28 -2.66 -13.37
CA ASP A 130 12.92 -3.38 -12.15
C ASP A 130 12.03 -2.53 -11.25
N SER A 131 11.07 -3.18 -10.59
CA SER A 131 10.21 -2.59 -9.56
C SER A 131 10.24 -3.44 -8.29
N LEU A 132 10.10 -2.82 -7.12
CA LEU A 132 9.89 -3.55 -5.87
C LEU A 132 8.39 -3.71 -5.66
N ASP A 133 7.94 -4.93 -5.36
CA ASP A 133 6.52 -5.20 -5.08
C ASP A 133 6.37 -5.99 -3.79
N VAL A 134 5.38 -5.61 -2.99
CA VAL A 134 5.14 -6.18 -1.67
C VAL A 134 3.64 -6.29 -1.42
N ASP A 135 3.18 -7.48 -1.06
CA ASP A 135 1.79 -7.71 -0.69
C ASP A 135 1.45 -7.01 0.62
N VAL A 136 0.38 -6.21 0.58
CA VAL A 136 -0.10 -5.40 1.69
C VAL A 136 -1.22 -6.10 2.44
N VAL A 137 -2.22 -6.58 1.70
CA VAL A 137 -3.38 -7.29 2.25
C VAL A 137 -3.97 -8.19 1.18
N SER A 138 -4.45 -9.35 1.61
CA SER A 138 -5.14 -10.31 0.75
C SER A 138 -6.39 -10.81 1.44
N ALA A 139 -7.37 -11.24 0.67
CA ALA A 139 -8.50 -12.01 1.15
C ALA A 139 -8.69 -13.21 0.23
#